data_AF-A0A353DQQ2-F1
#
_entry.id   AF-A0A353DQQ2-F1
#
_cell.length_a   1.000
_cell.length_b   1.000
_cell.length_c   1.000
_cell.angle_alpha   90.00
_cell.angle_beta   90.00
_cell.angle_gamma   90.00
#
_symmetry.space_group_name_H-M   'P 1'
#
loop_
_entity.id
_entity.type
_entity.pdbx_description
1 polymer ?
#
loop_
_entity_poly.entity_id
_entity_poly.type
_entity_poly.pdbx_seq_one_letter_code
_entity_poly.pdbx_strand_id
1 'polypeptide(L)'
;MFGQGGRHGLRFIIVLHVFGVALLLLGLAPSVHIAILAIVLMSGMMSLSDLFSQTLLQRLVPNDLRGRAMGAWTTAVGTGPLGNLEIGALASILGVTTALSLHGGALILLAIVTFVTFKNLREI
;
A
#
# COMPACT_ATOMS: atom_id res chain seq x y z
N MET A 1 8.47 -15.93 -21.26
CA MET A 1 7.80 -14.78 -21.91
C MET A 1 7.06 -13.95 -20.86
N PHE A 2 7.76 -13.17 -20.03
CA PHE A 2 7.26 -11.93 -19.41
C PHE A 2 8.48 -11.03 -19.22
N GLY A 3 8.42 -9.83 -19.81
CA GLY A 3 9.57 -9.03 -20.22
C GLY A 3 10.57 -8.66 -19.14
N GLN A 4 11.85 -8.72 -19.52
CA GLN A 4 13.02 -8.22 -18.79
C GLN A 4 13.13 -6.68 -18.83
N GLY A 5 12.02 -5.94 -18.74
CA GLY A 5 12.05 -4.48 -18.93
C GLY A 5 10.85 -3.72 -18.32
N GLY A 6 10.26 -4.23 -17.26
CA GLY A 6 9.19 -3.52 -16.57
C GLY A 6 9.76 -2.76 -15.39
N ARG A 7 9.47 -1.46 -15.27
CA ARG A 7 9.76 -0.63 -14.09
C ARG A 7 8.84 -1.05 -12.93
N HIS A 8 9.04 -2.25 -12.39
CA HIS A 8 8.12 -2.86 -11.42
C HIS A 8 8.09 -2.07 -10.12
N GLY A 9 9.23 -1.55 -9.68
CA GLY A 9 9.29 -0.73 -8.48
C GLY A 9 8.61 0.63 -8.68
N LEU A 10 8.70 1.22 -9.88
CA LEU A 10 7.91 2.42 -10.19
C LEU A 10 6.40 2.15 -10.19
N ARG A 11 5.95 1.04 -10.78
CA ARG A 11 4.53 0.65 -10.77
C ARG A 11 4.04 0.41 -9.35
N PHE A 12 4.85 -0.20 -8.49
CA PHE A 12 4.53 -0.36 -7.08
C PHE A 12 4.33 0.99 -6.38
N ILE A 13 5.22 1.96 -6.59
CA ILE A 13 5.08 3.30 -6.01
C ILE A 13 3.82 4.01 -6.49
N ILE A 14 3.46 3.86 -7.77
CA ILE A 14 2.21 4.43 -8.32
C ILE A 14 1.00 3.79 -7.64
N VAL A 15 1.00 2.46 -7.47
CA VAL A 15 -0.08 1.75 -6.78
C VAL A 15 -0.25 2.26 -5.35
N LEU A 16 0.84 2.45 -4.60
CA LEU A 16 0.76 3.01 -3.23
C LEU A 16 0.19 4.43 -3.20
N HIS A 17 0.57 5.29 -4.15
CA HIS A 17 0.00 6.64 -4.26
C HIS A 17 -1.51 6.58 -4.54
N VAL A 18 -1.93 5.80 -5.52
CA VAL A 18 -3.36 5.68 -5.88
C VAL A 18 -4.16 5.06 -4.74
N PHE A 19 -3.58 4.12 -4.00
CA PHE A 19 -4.19 3.56 -2.79
C PHE A 19 -4.45 4.67 -1.75
N GLY A 20 -3.45 5.48 -1.43
CA GLY A 20 -3.63 6.58 -0.48
C GLY A 20 -4.66 7.60 -0.94
N VAL A 21 -4.71 7.92 -2.23
CA VAL A 21 -5.75 8.78 -2.82
C VAL A 21 -7.14 8.16 -2.70
N ALA A 22 -7.29 6.85 -2.92
CA ALA A 22 -8.56 6.15 -2.75
C ALA A 22 -9.05 6.18 -1.30
N LEU A 23 -8.15 6.08 -0.32
CA LEU A 23 -8.44 6.24 1.11
C LEU A 23 -8.92 7.66 1.44
N LEU A 24 -8.26 8.69 0.92
CA LEU A 24 -8.71 10.08 1.07
C LEU A 24 -10.09 10.29 0.47
N LEU A 25 -10.32 9.77 -0.75
CA LEU A 25 -11.60 9.84 -1.43
C LEU A 25 -12.71 9.16 -0.61
N LEU A 26 -12.42 8.02 0.01
CA LEU A 26 -13.35 7.30 0.87
C LEU A 26 -13.69 8.10 2.13
N GLY A 27 -12.68 8.69 2.79
CA GLY A 27 -12.90 9.51 3.99
C GLY A 27 -13.75 10.75 3.73
N LEU A 28 -13.61 11.34 2.54
CA LEU A 28 -14.31 12.56 2.11
C LEU A 28 -15.54 12.31 1.25
N ALA A 29 -15.99 11.05 1.12
CA ALA A 29 -17.05 10.67 0.20
C ALA A 29 -18.39 11.36 0.55
N PRO A 30 -18.95 12.22 -0.33
CA PRO A 30 -20.20 12.93 -0.04
C PRO A 30 -21.45 12.09 -0.36
N SER A 31 -21.29 10.93 -1.01
CA SER A 31 -22.38 10.02 -1.34
C SER A 31 -21.93 8.56 -1.33
N VAL A 32 -22.89 7.65 -1.15
CA VAL A 32 -22.65 6.19 -1.15
C VAL A 32 -22.02 5.71 -2.45
N HIS A 33 -22.40 6.27 -3.60
CA HIS A 33 -21.84 5.89 -4.90
C HIS A 33 -20.33 6.19 -4.98
N ILE A 34 -19.90 7.34 -4.46
CA ILE A 34 -18.48 7.70 -4.40
C ILE A 34 -17.74 6.81 -3.40
N ALA A 35 -18.35 6.51 -2.26
CA ALA A 35 -17.77 5.59 -1.28
C ALA A 35 -17.55 4.19 -1.87
N ILE A 36 -18.52 3.64 -2.61
CA ILE A 36 -18.39 2.34 -3.29
C ILE A 36 -17.24 2.35 -4.30
N LEU A 37 -17.18 3.38 -5.14
CA LEU A 37 -16.09 3.52 -6.12
C LEU A 37 -14.73 3.59 -5.42
N ALA A 38 -14.63 4.36 -4.33
CA ALA A 38 -13.41 4.50 -3.55
C ALA A 38 -13.00 3.16 -2.92
N ILE A 39 -13.95 2.38 -2.37
CA ILE A 39 -13.70 1.05 -1.81
C ILE A 39 -13.18 0.10 -2.89
N VAL A 40 -13.82 0.05 -4.06
CA VAL A 40 -13.39 -0.83 -5.17
C VAL A 40 -11.96 -0.48 -5.59
N LEU A 41 -11.66 0.82 -5.76
CA LEU A 41 -10.33 1.29 -6.12
C LEU A 41 -9.31 0.93 -5.02
N MET A 42 -9.65 1.17 -3.76
CA MET A 42 -8.83 0.88 -2.60
C MET A 42 -8.48 -0.61 -2.51
N SER A 43 -9.47 -1.50 -2.59
CA SER A 43 -9.26 -2.96 -2.55
C SER A 43 -8.45 -3.46 -3.75
N GLY A 44 -8.66 -2.88 -4.93
CA GLY A 44 -7.85 -3.18 -6.11
C GLY A 44 -6.39 -2.78 -5.93
N MET A 45 -6.13 -1.58 -5.41
CA MET A 45 -4.76 -1.11 -5.16
C MET A 45 -4.08 -1.89 -4.04
N MET A 46 -4.80 -2.27 -2.98
CA MET A 46 -4.30 -3.15 -1.92
C MET A 46 -3.84 -4.51 -2.48
N SER A 47 -4.66 -5.12 -3.33
CA SER A 47 -4.31 -6.40 -3.97
C SER A 47 -3.08 -6.26 -4.87
N LEU A 48 -2.98 -5.16 -5.62
CA LEU A 48 -1.82 -4.89 -6.45
C LEU A 48 -0.56 -4.60 -5.62
N SER A 49 -0.66 -3.90 -4.49
CA SER A 49 0.49 -3.64 -3.62
C SER A 49 1.07 -4.93 -3.05
N ASP A 50 0.21 -5.88 -2.68
CA ASP A 50 0.65 -7.19 -2.21
C ASP A 50 1.32 -8.00 -3.33
N LEU A 51 0.73 -7.98 -4.53
CA LEU A 51 1.30 -8.66 -5.70
C LEU A 51 2.68 -8.11 -6.06
N PHE A 52 2.83 -6.79 -6.11
CA PHE A 52 4.11 -6.15 -6.40
C PHE A 52 5.14 -6.40 -5.31
N SER A 53 4.75 -6.34 -4.03
CA SER A 53 5.65 -6.63 -2.90
C SER A 53 6.22 -8.04 -2.99
N GLN A 54 5.36 -9.04 -3.25
CA GLN A 54 5.80 -10.42 -3.44
C GLN A 54 6.68 -10.58 -4.69
N THR A 55 6.32 -9.94 -5.80
CA THR A 55 7.10 -9.99 -7.05
C THR A 55 8.49 -9.39 -6.87
N LEU A 56 8.59 -8.23 -6.20
CA LEU A 56 9.85 -7.56 -5.93
C LEU A 56 10.71 -8.39 -4.98
N LEU A 57 10.15 -8.94 -3.90
CA LEU A 57 10.86 -9.84 -3.00
C LEU A 57 11.43 -11.06 -3.73
N GLN A 58 10.64 -11.72 -4.58
CA GLN A 58 11.10 -12.89 -5.32
C GLN A 58 12.20 -12.57 -6.33
N ARG A 59 12.13 -11.39 -6.98
CA ARG A 59 13.10 -10.93 -7.98
C ARG A 59 14.41 -10.43 -7.38
N LEU A 60 14.33 -9.69 -6.27
CA LEU A 60 15.48 -8.98 -5.70
C LEU A 60 16.21 -9.78 -4.64
N VAL A 61 15.53 -10.73 -3.98
CA VAL A 61 16.14 -11.53 -2.92
C VAL A 61 16.73 -12.82 -3.51
N PRO A 62 18.04 -13.08 -3.28
CA PRO A 62 18.69 -14.34 -3.62
C PRO A 62 17.95 -15.57 -3.04
N ASN A 63 18.01 -16.70 -3.75
CA ASN A 63 17.25 -17.90 -3.38
C ASN A 63 17.54 -18.40 -1.95
N ASP A 64 18.79 -18.32 -1.51
CA ASP A 64 19.26 -18.73 -0.17
C ASP A 64 18.73 -17.83 0.96
N LEU A 65 18.46 -16.55 0.66
CA LEU A 65 17.92 -15.58 1.61
C LEU A 65 16.39 -15.45 1.53
N ARG A 66 15.75 -16.02 0.51
CA ARG A 66 14.31 -15.84 0.25
C ARG A 66 13.43 -16.31 1.40
N GLY A 67 13.77 -17.41 2.05
CA GLY A 67 13.05 -17.91 3.23
C GLY A 67 13.05 -16.92 4.39
N ARG A 68 14.21 -16.28 4.64
CA ARG A 68 14.36 -15.25 5.68
C ARG A 68 13.59 -13.98 5.34
N ALA A 69 13.67 -13.53 4.09
CA ALA A 69 12.96 -12.34 3.62
C ALA A 69 11.42 -12.53 3.64
N MET A 70 10.92 -13.69 3.20
CA MET A 70 9.50 -14.03 3.28
C MET A 70 9.01 -14.22 4.72
N GLY A 71 9.88 -14.72 5.62
CA GLY A 71 9.62 -14.75 7.05
C GLY A 71 9.41 -13.35 7.61
N ALA A 72 10.31 -12.41 7.32
CA ALA A 72 10.18 -11.02 7.75
C ALA A 72 8.92 -10.34 7.16
N TRP A 73 8.61 -10.58 5.89
CA TRP A 73 7.36 -10.12 5.26
C TRP A 73 6.12 -10.66 5.98
N THR A 74 6.08 -11.96 6.25
CA THR A 74 4.96 -12.60 6.96
C THR A 74 4.80 -12.04 8.37
N THR A 75 5.90 -11.85 9.10
CA THR A 75 5.86 -11.21 10.42
C THR A 75 5.31 -9.78 10.34
N ALA A 76 5.73 -9.00 9.34
CA ALA A 76 5.23 -7.63 9.15
C ALA A 76 3.71 -7.61 8.87
N VAL A 77 3.24 -8.41 7.91
CA VAL A 77 1.80 -8.50 7.58
C VAL A 77 1.00 -9.06 8.76
N GLY A 78 1.57 -9.98 9.54
CA GLY A 78 0.96 -10.54 10.75
C GLY A 78 0.65 -9.51 11.83
N THR A 79 1.27 -8.32 11.80
CA THR A 79 0.93 -7.20 12.70
C THR A 79 -0.33 -6.44 12.30
N GLY A 80 -0.96 -6.77 11.16
CA GLY A 80 -2.17 -6.12 10.65
C GLY A 80 -3.30 -5.92 11.67
N PRO A 81 -3.60 -6.86 12.59
CA PRO A 81 -4.61 -6.66 13.63
C PRO A 81 -4.34 -5.45 14.53
N LEU A 82 -3.09 -5.10 14.80
CA LEU A 82 -2.74 -3.91 15.58
C LEU A 82 -3.13 -2.62 14.84
N GLY A 83 -2.91 -2.57 13.52
CA GLY A 83 -3.37 -1.47 12.68
C GLY A 83 -4.89 -1.37 12.65
N ASN A 84 -5.62 -2.49 12.60
CA ASN A 84 -7.07 -2.48 12.66
C ASN A 84 -7.60 -1.91 13.99
N LEU A 85 -6.94 -2.24 15.11
CA LEU A 85 -7.27 -1.66 16.43
C LEU A 85 -7.01 -0.16 16.47
N GLU A 86 -5.88 0.29 15.93
CA GLU A 86 -5.49 1.70 15.90
C GLU A 86 -6.45 2.53 15.03
N ILE A 87 -6.78 2.07 13.81
CA ILE A 87 -7.75 2.71 12.93
C ILE A 87 -9.14 2.76 13.59
N GLY A 88 -9.56 1.67 14.22
CA GLY A 88 -10.85 1.61 14.93
C GLY A 88 -10.92 2.58 16.11
N ALA A 89 -9.85 2.70 16.88
CA ALA A 89 -9.75 3.67 17.98
C ALA A 89 -9.75 5.12 17.47
N LEU A 90 -9.03 5.42 16.40
CA LEU A 90 -9.06 6.76 15.80
C LEU A 90 -10.44 7.09 15.22
N ALA A 91 -11.10 6.13 14.58
CA ALA A 91 -12.44 6.33 14.03
C ALA A 91 -13.48 6.59 15.14
N SER A 92 -13.33 5.99 16.33
CA SER A 92 -14.24 6.22 17.45
C SER A 92 -14.02 7.55 18.15
N ILE A 93 -12.77 8.04 18.22
CA ILE A 93 -12.41 9.28 18.93
C ILE A 93 -12.52 10.50 18.00
N LEU A 94 -12.03 10.40 16.76
CA LEU A 94 -11.90 11.53 15.82
C LEU A 94 -12.88 11.46 14.63
N GLY A 95 -13.66 10.38 14.54
CA GLY A 95 -14.57 10.11 13.43
C GLY A 95 -13.90 9.40 12.25
N VAL A 96 -14.71 8.68 11.49
CA VAL A 96 -14.28 7.86 10.32
C VAL A 96 -13.57 8.70 9.27
N THR A 97 -14.10 9.89 8.93
CA THR A 97 -13.49 10.79 7.94
C THR A 97 -12.06 11.17 8.31
N THR A 98 -11.81 11.56 9.56
CA THR A 98 -10.48 11.94 10.03
C THR A 98 -9.54 10.74 10.04
N ALA A 99 -9.99 9.60 10.57
CA ALA A 99 -9.19 8.38 10.64
C ALA A 99 -8.73 7.92 9.24
N LEU A 100 -9.65 7.86 8.28
CA LEU A 100 -9.33 7.48 6.90
C LEU A 100 -8.46 8.52 6.19
N SER A 101 -8.71 9.80 6.43
CA SER A 101 -7.93 10.89 5.82
C SER A 101 -6.46 10.89 6.29
N LEU A 102 -6.23 10.66 7.58
CA LEU A 102 -4.88 10.53 8.14
C LEU A 102 -4.14 9.36 7.53
N HIS A 103 -4.80 8.20 7.39
CA HIS A 103 -4.21 7.00 6.79
C HIS A 103 -3.93 7.16 5.30
N GLY A 104 -4.86 7.75 4.55
CA GLY A 104 -4.66 8.09 3.14
C GLY A 104 -3.48 9.04 2.94
N GLY A 105 -3.40 10.09 3.76
CA GLY A 105 -2.29 11.05 3.76
C GLY A 105 -0.95 10.40 4.12
N ALA A 106 -0.92 9.55 5.16
CA ALA A 106 0.27 8.82 5.56
C ALA A 106 0.76 7.88 4.45
N LEU A 107 -0.14 7.20 3.75
CA LEU A 107 0.21 6.31 2.64
C LEU A 107 0.75 7.07 1.43
N ILE A 108 0.17 8.24 1.09
CA ILE A 108 0.71 9.13 0.06
C ILE A 108 2.11 9.61 0.45
N LEU A 109 2.28 10.07 1.69
CA LEU A 109 3.59 10.53 2.18
C LEU A 109 4.63 9.40 2.11
N LEU A 110 4.28 8.19 2.53
CA LEU A 110 5.14 7.02 2.42
C LEU A 110 5.54 6.75 0.98
N ALA A 111 4.60 6.86 0.04
CA ALA A 111 4.87 6.62 -1.37
C ALA A 111 5.78 7.71 -1.96
N ILE A 112 5.63 8.98 -1.57
CA ILE A 112 6.53 10.10 -1.93
C ILE A 112 7.92 9.86 -1.35
N VAL A 113 8.03 9.53 -0.06
CA VAL A 113 9.32 9.25 0.60
C VAL A 113 10.01 8.07 -0.07
N THR A 114 9.27 7.01 -0.35
CA THR A 114 9.80 5.82 -1.05
C THR A 114 10.33 6.20 -2.42
N PHE A 115 9.56 7.00 -3.17
CA PHE A 115 10.00 7.53 -4.45
C PHE A 115 11.32 8.30 -4.28
N VAL A 116 11.37 9.33 -3.43
CA VAL A 116 12.53 10.22 -3.26
C VAL A 116 13.79 9.49 -2.78
N THR A 117 13.66 8.62 -1.77
CA THR A 117 14.79 7.98 -1.10
C THR A 117 15.36 6.80 -1.89
N PHE A 118 14.49 5.95 -2.47
CA PHE A 118 14.93 4.72 -3.11
C PHE A 118 15.01 4.85 -4.64
N LYS A 119 16.04 5.56 -5.12
CA LYS A 119 16.28 5.75 -6.57
C LYS A 119 16.39 4.42 -7.33
N ASN A 120 17.06 3.43 -6.73
CA ASN A 120 17.22 2.10 -7.32
C ASN A 120 15.89 1.38 -7.57
N LEU A 121 14.87 1.61 -6.71
CA LEU A 121 13.52 1.05 -6.91
C LEU A 121 12.81 1.65 -8.13
N ARG A 122 13.23 2.82 -8.63
CA ARG A 122 12.63 3.44 -9.83
C ARG A 122 13.13 2.85 -11.14
N GLU A 123 14.32 2.25 -11.09
CA GLU A 123 15.07 1.73 -12.23
C GLU A 123 14.81 0.24 -12.45
N ILE A 124 14.27 -0.43 -11.43
CA ILE A 124 13.82 -1.84 -11.41
C ILE A 124 12.33 -1.93 -11.77
#